data_AF-A0A967WJ88-F1
#
_entry.id   AF-A0A967WJ88-F1
#
_cell.length_a   1.000
_cell.length_b   1.000
_cell.length_c   1.000
_cell.angle_alpha   90.00
_cell.angle_beta   90.00
_cell.angle_gamma   90.00
#
_symmetry.space_group_name_H-M   'P 1'
#
loop_
_entity.id
_entity.type
_entity.pdbx_description
1 polymer ?
#
loop_
_entity_poly.entity_id
_entity_poly.type
_entity_poly.pdbx_seq_one_letter_code
_entity_poly.pdbx_strand_id
1 'polypeptide(L)' 'MANTLDQTVAELRKQFGERILMTLEDEPLDIPVIPTGSLAVDRALGVGGIPRSRVTEIYGPEGGGKTT' A
#
# COMPACT_ATOMS: atom_id res chain seq x y z
N MET A 1 -21.45 -4.25 -24.60
CA MET A 1 -20.22 -5.05 -24.66
C MET A 1 -19.73 -5.20 -23.23
N ALA A 2 -19.41 -6.42 -22.79
CA ALA A 2 -18.81 -6.58 -21.46
C ALA A 2 -17.51 -5.77 -21.42
N ASN A 3 -17.36 -4.94 -20.40
CA ASN A 3 -16.18 -4.11 -20.20
C ASN A 3 -15.00 -5.05 -19.95
N THR A 4 -14.16 -5.25 -20.97
CA THR A 4 -13.02 -6.17 -20.96
C THR A 4 -12.08 -5.89 -19.79
N LEU A 5 -11.98 -4.62 -19.39
CA LEU A 5 -11.22 -4.21 -18.20
C LEU A 5 -11.73 -4.91 -16.93
N ASP A 6 -13.03 -4.86 -16.66
CA ASP A 6 -13.62 -5.42 -15.45
C ASP A 6 -13.44 -6.95 -15.38
N GLN A 7 -13.53 -7.61 -16.54
CA GLN A 7 -13.28 -9.05 -16.65
C GLN A 7 -11.82 -9.41 -16.34
N THR A 8 -10.86 -8.68 -16.92
CA THR A 8 -9.44 -8.88 -16.63
C THR A 8 -9.10 -8.61 -15.17
N VAL A 9 -9.66 -7.55 -14.58
CA VAL A 9 -9.48 -7.24 -13.15
C VAL A 9 -10.02 -8.38 -12.28
N ALA A 10 -11.20 -8.91 -12.59
CA ALA A 10 -11.79 -10.03 -11.86
C ALA A 10 -10.95 -11.32 -11.96
N GLU A 11 -10.41 -11.61 -13.15
CA GLU A 11 -9.51 -12.76 -13.35
C GLU A 11 -8.22 -12.65 -12.53
N LEU A 12 -7.59 -11.47 -12.52
CA LEU A 12 -6.38 -11.22 -11.73
C LEU A 12 -6.66 -11.36 -10.22
N ARG A 13 -7.76 -10.81 -9.73
CA ARG A 13 -8.18 -10.95 -8.33
C ARG A 13 -8.40 -12.41 -7.94
N LYS A 14 -9.03 -13.21 -8.82
CA LYS A 14 -9.23 -14.64 -8.59
C LYS A 14 -7.90 -15.41 -8.52
N GLN A 15 -6.93 -15.07 -9.36
CA GLN A 15 -5.65 -15.80 -9.42
C GLN A 15 -4.66 -15.39 -8.33
N PHE A 16 -4.59 -14.11 -8.00
CA PHE A 16 -3.53 -13.55 -7.14
C PHE A 16 -4.07 -12.93 -5.83
N GLY A 17 -5.38 -12.94 -5.64
CA GLY A 17 -6.08 -12.37 -4.49
C GLY A 17 -6.63 -10.96 -4.74
N GLU A 18 -7.64 -10.57 -3.98
CA GLU A 18 -8.39 -9.31 -4.13
C GLU A 18 -7.51 -8.05 -4.13
N ARG A 19 -6.36 -8.10 -3.44
CA ARG A 19 -5.46 -6.95 -3.20
C ARG A 19 -4.34 -6.81 -4.24
N ILE A 20 -4.42 -7.50 -5.38
CA ILE A 20 -3.44 -7.34 -6.48
C ILE A 20 -3.64 -6.04 -7.26
N LEU A 21 -4.85 -5.48 -7.21
CA LEU A 21 -5.25 -4.26 -7.91
C LEU A 21 -6.11 -3.40 -7.00
N MET A 22 -5.76 -2.11 -6.96
CA MET A 22 -6.39 -1.10 -6.11
C MET A 22 -6.57 0.18 -6.94
N THR A 23 -7.59 0.97 -6.65
CA THR A 23 -7.74 2.33 -7.14
C THR A 23 -7.20 3.33 -6.12
N LEU A 24 -6.88 4.55 -6.53
CA LEU A 24 -6.44 5.60 -5.60
C LEU A 24 -7.56 6.10 -4.69
N GLU A 25 -8.81 5.77 -5.00
CA GLU A 25 -10.00 6.14 -4.23
C GLU A 25 -10.40 5.05 -3.22
N ASP A 26 -9.73 3.90 -3.24
CA ASP A 26 -10.03 2.79 -2.34
C ASP A 26 -9.77 3.18 -0.87
N GLU A 27 -10.64 2.70 0.02
CA GLU A 27 -10.48 2.92 1.45
C GLU A 27 -9.21 2.24 1.99
N PRO A 28 -8.59 2.82 3.03
CA PRO A 28 -7.44 2.21 3.68
C PRO A 28 -7.74 0.80 4.20
N LEU A 29 -6.77 -0.10 4.01
CA LEU A 29 -6.84 -1.43 4.56
C LEU A 29 -6.66 -1.40 6.09
N ASP A 30 -7.56 -2.05 6.81
CA ASP A 30 -7.38 -2.32 8.24
C ASP A 30 -6.36 -3.46 8.42
N ILE A 31 -5.11 -3.08 8.72
CA ILE A 31 -4.00 -4.01 8.94
C ILE A 31 -3.15 -3.56 10.14
N PRO A 32 -2.48 -4.50 10.84
CA PRO A 32 -1.57 -4.13 11.92
C PRO A 32 -0.37 -3.32 11.40
N VAL A 33 -0.13 -2.15 12.00
CA VAL A 33 0.98 -1.25 11.65
C VAL A 33 1.87 -0.92 12.84
N ILE A 34 3.07 -0.43 12.54
CA ILE A 34 4.01 0.22 13.46
C ILE A 34 4.09 1.71 13.04
N PRO A 35 3.76 2.67 13.93
CA PRO A 35 3.85 4.10 13.60
C PRO A 35 5.28 4.50 13.25
N THR A 36 5.44 5.40 12.28
CA THR A 36 6.75 5.93 11.88
C THR A 36 7.30 6.96 12.87
N GLY A 37 6.43 7.49 13.75
CA GLY A 37 6.75 8.62 14.62
C GLY A 37 6.52 9.98 13.94
N SER A 38 6.18 10.01 12.65
CA SER A 38 5.78 11.20 11.91
C SER A 38 4.32 11.11 11.50
N LEU A 39 3.48 11.98 12.07
CA LEU A 39 2.05 12.05 11.74
C LEU A 39 1.81 12.28 10.24
N ALA A 40 2.69 13.04 9.59
CA ALA A 40 2.58 13.31 8.15
C ALA A 40 2.83 12.04 7.31
N VAL A 41 3.85 11.26 7.67
CA VAL A 41 4.18 10.01 6.96
C VAL A 41 3.13 8.94 7.23
N ASP A 42 2.70 8.78 8.49
CA ASP A 42 1.67 7.81 8.86
C ASP A 42 0.35 8.05 8.09
N ARG A 43 -0.04 9.31 7.90
CA ARG A 43 -1.19 9.68 7.06
C ARG A 43 -0.94 9.40 5.58
N ALA A 44 0.24 9.74 5.06
CA ALA A 44 0.57 9.54 3.66
C ALA A 44 0.61 8.05 3.25
N LEU A 45 0.97 7.16 4.18
CA LEU A 45 0.94 5.72 3.95
C LEU A 45 -0.48 5.13 3.84
N GLY A 46 -1.52 5.91 4.16
CA GLY A 46 -2.94 5.51 4.11
C GLY A 46 -3.36 4.58 5.25
N VAL A 47 -2.50 3.66 5.67
CA VAL A 47 -2.76 2.66 6.73
C VAL A 47 -2.32 3.09 8.12
N GLY A 48 -1.75 4.30 8.27
CA GLY A 48 -1.36 4.84 9.58
C GLY A 48 0.03 4.43 10.09
N GLY A 49 0.88 3.83 9.24
CA GLY A 49 2.25 3.45 9.59
C GLY A 49 2.84 2.35 8.71
N ILE A 50 3.97 1.78 9.12
CA ILE A 50 4.64 0.69 8.41
C ILE A 50 3.89 -0.63 8.68
N PRO A 51 3.46 -1.37 7.65
CA PRO A 51 2.70 -2.61 7.82
C PRO A 51 3.54 -3.73 8.46
N ARG A 52 2.99 -4.41 9.46
CA ARG A 52 3.64 -5.58 10.09
C ARG A 52 3.69 -6.76 9.13
N SER A 53 4.69 -7.63 9.33
CA SER A 53 4.89 -8.85 8.53
C SER A 53 5.05 -8.60 7.03
N ARG A 54 5.53 -7.40 6.68
CA ARG A 54 5.87 -6.97 5.32
C ARG A 54 7.28 -6.40 5.30
N VAL A 55 7.90 -6.45 4.13
CA VAL A 55 9.17 -5.78 3.87
C VAL A 55 8.85 -4.36 3.39
N THR A 56 9.57 -3.38 3.92
CA THR A 56 9.45 -1.96 3.54
C THR A 56 10.84 -1.43 3.21
N GLU A 57 10.97 -0.77 2.07
CA GLU A 57 12.22 -0.15 1.62
C GLU A 57 12.15 1.37 1.82
N ILE A 58 13.17 1.94 2.44
CA ILE A 58 13.35 3.39 2.61
C ILE A 58 14.65 3.76 1.88
N TYR A 59 14.56 4.48 0.78
CA TYR A 59 15.69 4.83 -0.08
C TYR A 59 15.76 6.34 -0.35
N GLY A 60 16.93 6.80 -0.81
CA GLY A 60 17.18 8.20 -1.10
C GLY A 60 18.65 8.60 -0.92
N PRO A 61 19.02 9.85 -1.26
CA PRO A 61 20.40 10.34 -1.19
C PRO A 61 21.06 10.17 0.17
N GLU A 62 22.40 10.15 0.20
CA GLU A 62 23.18 10.20 1.44
C GLU A 62 22.84 11.47 2.25
N GLY A 63 22.74 11.34 3.58
CA GLY A 63 22.28 12.44 4.44
C GLY A 63 20.77 12.72 4.43
N GLY A 64 19.97 12.01 3.62
CA GLY A 64 18.51 12.23 3.51
C GLY A 64 17.63 11.73 4.66
N GLY A 65 18.19 11.44 5.84
CA GLY A 65 17.42 11.06 7.03
C GLY A 65 16.90 9.62 7.11
N LYS A 66 17.30 8.73 6.19
CA LYS A 66 16.81 7.33 6.12
C LYS A 66 17.01 6.49 7.40
N THR A 67 18.03 6.81 8.20
CA THR A 67 18.39 6.07 9.44
C THR A 67 17.73 6.67 10.70
N THR A 68 17.21 7.89 10.59
CA THR A 68 16.58 8.62 11.71
C THR A 68 15.20 8.06 12.01
#